data_AF-A0A3R9U6T8-F1
#
_entry.id   AF-A0A3R9U6T8-F1
#
_cell.length_a   1.000
_cell.length_b   1.000
_cell.length_c   1.000
_cell.angle_alpha   90.00
_cell.angle_beta   90.00
_cell.angle_gamma   90.00
#
_symmetry.space_group_name_H-M   'P 1'
#
loop_
_entity.id
_entity.type
_entity.pdbx_description
1 polymer ?
#
loop_
_entity_poly.entity_id
_entity_poly.type
_entity_poly.pdbx_seq_one_letter_code
_entity_poly.pdbx_strand_id
1 'polypeptide(L)'
;MSFVPQIKIPATYMRGGTSKGVFFKLDDLPEKAQVAGQARDQLLLRVIGSPDPYGKQIDGMGGATSSTSKTVILAKSTQPDHDVDYLFGQVSIDQAFVDWSGNCG
;
A
#
# COMPACT_ATOMS: atom_id res chain seq x y z
N MET A 1 -6.74 -24.34 -14.58
CA MET A 1 -7.81 -23.84 -13.68
C MET A 1 -8.07 -22.38 -14.03
N SER A 2 -9.32 -21.98 -14.13
CA SER A 2 -9.73 -20.61 -14.50
C SER A 2 -9.50 -19.57 -13.38
N PHE A 3 -9.33 -20.01 -12.14
CA PHE A 3 -9.01 -19.16 -10.99
C PHE A 3 -7.78 -19.68 -10.28
N VAL A 4 -6.80 -18.78 -10.09
CA VAL A 4 -5.57 -19.08 -9.35
C VAL A 4 -5.76 -18.73 -7.87
N PRO A 5 -5.07 -19.42 -6.94
CA PRO A 5 -5.08 -19.07 -5.54
C PRO A 5 -4.60 -17.64 -5.29
N GLN A 6 -5.02 -17.05 -4.17
CA GLN A 6 -4.46 -15.78 -3.71
C GLN A 6 -2.96 -15.93 -3.42
N ILE A 7 -2.21 -14.87 -3.69
CA ILE A 7 -0.81 -14.76 -3.27
C ILE A 7 -0.75 -14.29 -1.81
N LYS A 8 0.33 -14.67 -1.11
CA LYS A 8 0.64 -14.18 0.24
C LYS A 8 1.83 -13.25 0.15
N ILE A 9 1.72 -12.08 0.75
CA ILE A 9 2.77 -11.06 0.77
C ILE A 9 3.04 -10.74 2.23
N PRO A 10 4.28 -10.87 2.72
CA PRO A 10 4.64 -10.40 4.06
C PRO A 10 4.31 -8.92 4.21
N ALA A 11 3.58 -8.58 5.27
CA ALA A 11 3.14 -7.22 5.55
C ALA A 11 2.91 -7.05 7.04
N THR A 12 3.01 -5.81 7.53
CA THR A 12 2.64 -5.45 8.89
C THR A 12 1.53 -4.41 8.86
N TYR A 13 0.41 -4.68 9.54
CA TYR A 13 -0.64 -3.68 9.73
C TYR A 13 -0.41 -2.94 11.03
N MET A 14 -0.23 -1.63 10.97
CA MET A 14 0.19 -0.84 12.12
C MET A 14 -0.64 0.43 12.27
N ARG A 15 -0.81 0.85 13.52
CA ARG A 15 -1.20 2.21 13.86
C ARG A 15 0.06 3.05 14.05
N GLY A 16 0.21 4.11 13.27
CA GLY A 16 1.23 5.15 13.42
C GLY A 16 0.54 6.48 13.73
N GLY A 17 0.83 7.07 14.90
CA GLY A 17 0.07 8.22 15.40
C GLY A 17 -1.44 7.91 15.45
N THR A 18 -2.23 8.70 14.72
CA THR A 18 -3.70 8.57 14.60
C THR A 18 -4.16 7.88 13.31
N SER A 19 -3.22 7.39 12.49
CA SER A 19 -3.51 6.69 11.23
C SER A 19 -3.21 5.21 11.31
N LYS A 20 -3.82 4.42 10.42
CA LYS A 20 -3.46 3.01 10.21
C LYS A 20 -3.05 2.81 8.75
N GLY A 21 -2.07 1.94 8.54
CA GLY A 21 -1.60 1.59 7.20
C GLY A 21 -1.06 0.17 7.14
N VAL A 22 -0.99 -0.37 5.92
CA VAL A 22 -0.31 -1.63 5.63
C VAL A 22 1.13 -1.30 5.20
N PHE A 23 2.09 -1.82 5.94
CA PHE A 23 3.52 -1.60 5.75
C PHE A 23 4.15 -2.82 5.09
N PHE A 24 4.99 -2.57 4.09
CA PHE A 24 5.73 -3.57 3.35
C PHE A 24 7.22 -3.26 3.37
N LYS A 25 8.06 -4.29 3.41
CA LYS A 25 9.45 -4.17 2.97
C LYS A 25 9.48 -4.32 1.44
N LEU A 26 10.30 -3.54 0.75
CA LEU A 26 10.39 -3.56 -0.71
C LEU A 26 10.65 -4.98 -1.24
N ASP A 27 11.60 -5.69 -0.65
CA ASP A 27 12.02 -7.03 -1.09
C ASP A 27 10.95 -8.11 -0.87
N ASP A 28 9.96 -7.86 -0.01
CA ASP A 28 8.85 -8.78 0.24
C ASP A 28 7.74 -8.65 -0.81
N LEU A 29 7.75 -7.58 -1.60
CA LEU A 29 6.79 -7.39 -2.68
C LEU A 29 7.09 -8.33 -3.86
N PRO A 30 6.06 -8.75 -4.62
CA PRO A 30 6.27 -9.39 -5.92
C PRO A 30 7.21 -8.56 -6.79
N GLU A 31 8.11 -9.20 -7.53
CA GLU A 31 9.18 -8.55 -8.32
C GLU A 31 8.67 -7.36 -9.15
N LYS A 32 7.55 -7.54 -9.87
CA LYS A 32 6.91 -6.49 -10.67
C LYS A 32 6.45 -5.24 -9.89
N ALA A 33 6.25 -5.37 -8.58
CA ALA A 33 5.85 -4.29 -7.68
C ALA A 33 7.04 -3.70 -6.89
N GLN A 34 8.25 -4.26 -7.02
CA GLN A 34 9.48 -3.71 -6.43
C GLN A 34 9.97 -2.45 -7.15
N VAL A 35 9.42 -2.13 -8.32
CA VAL A 35 9.63 -0.85 -9.02
C VAL A 35 8.35 -0.03 -9.05
N ALA A 36 8.47 1.28 -9.14
CA ALA A 36 7.31 2.17 -9.25
C ALA A 36 6.56 1.92 -10.57
N GLY A 37 5.23 1.94 -10.52
CA GLY A 37 4.38 1.81 -11.70
C GLY A 37 3.11 1.00 -11.45
N GLN A 38 2.41 0.72 -12.54
CA GLN A 38 1.05 0.19 -12.52
C GLN A 38 0.90 -1.13 -11.74
N ALA A 39 1.89 -2.02 -11.80
CA ALA A 39 1.83 -3.29 -11.07
C ALA A 39 1.86 -3.11 -9.54
N ARG A 40 2.63 -2.13 -9.06
CA ARG A 40 2.64 -1.74 -7.65
C ARG A 40 1.32 -1.09 -7.27
N ASP A 41 0.85 -0.12 -8.06
CA ASP A 41 -0.41 0.59 -7.76
C ASP A 41 -1.59 -0.38 -7.70
N GLN A 42 -1.71 -1.29 -8.67
CA GLN A 42 -2.77 -2.32 -8.70
C GLN A 42 -2.70 -3.26 -7.50
N LEU A 43 -1.49 -3.64 -7.08
CA LEU A 43 -1.31 -4.47 -5.89
C LEU A 43 -1.85 -3.75 -4.65
N LEU A 44 -1.44 -2.51 -4.43
CA LEU A 44 -1.79 -1.73 -3.24
C LEU A 44 -3.28 -1.35 -3.23
N LEU A 45 -3.84 -1.01 -4.39
CA LEU A 45 -5.28 -0.85 -4.59
C LEU A 45 -6.03 -2.11 -4.13
N ARG A 46 -5.61 -3.30 -4.58
CA ARG A 46 -6.29 -4.55 -4.23
C ARG A 46 -6.14 -4.91 -2.74
N VAL A 47 -4.97 -4.66 -2.15
CA VAL A 47 -4.72 -4.85 -0.71
C VAL A 47 -5.65 -3.98 0.13
N ILE A 48 -5.80 -2.71 -0.23
CA ILE A 48 -6.64 -1.77 0.50
C ILE A 48 -8.13 -2.01 0.24
N GLY A 49 -8.48 -2.56 -0.92
CA GLY A 49 -9.87 -2.81 -1.33
C GLY A 49 -10.46 -1.67 -2.14
N SER A 50 -9.65 -1.04 -3.00
CA SER A 50 -10.01 0.08 -3.86
C SER A 50 -9.82 -0.24 -5.36
N PRO A 51 -10.51 0.45 -6.27
CA PRO A 51 -11.63 1.37 -6.01
C PRO A 51 -12.86 0.60 -5.51
N ASP A 52 -13.53 1.15 -4.50
CA ASP A 52 -14.76 0.59 -3.96
C ASP A 52 -15.96 1.52 -4.23
N PRO A 53 -16.89 1.14 -5.13
CA PRO A 53 -18.09 1.93 -5.41
C PRO A 53 -19.03 2.04 -4.18
N TYR A 54 -18.88 1.18 -3.17
CA TYR A 54 -19.66 1.24 -1.94
C TYR A 54 -19.05 2.21 -0.91
N GLY A 55 -17.79 2.62 -1.09
CA GLY A 55 -17.06 3.47 -0.15
C GLY A 55 -16.95 2.85 1.24
N LYS A 56 -16.72 1.53 1.32
CA LYS A 56 -16.63 0.75 2.58
C LYS A 56 -15.33 -0.02 2.75
N GLN A 57 -14.64 -0.36 1.66
CA GLN A 57 -13.41 -1.17 1.63
C GLN A 57 -13.57 -2.51 2.36
N ILE A 58 -14.78 -3.10 2.32
CA ILE A 58 -15.12 -4.33 3.06
C ILE A 58 -14.33 -5.55 2.59
N ASP A 59 -13.85 -5.53 1.34
CA ASP A 59 -13.05 -6.60 0.70
C ASP A 59 -11.57 -6.22 0.61
N GLY A 60 -11.06 -5.52 1.62
CA GLY A 60 -9.66 -5.13 1.73
C GLY A 60 -9.27 -4.69 3.14
N MET A 61 -8.06 -4.17 3.27
CA MET A 61 -7.48 -3.74 4.55
C MET A 61 -7.81 -2.28 4.93
N GLY A 62 -8.41 -1.53 4.00
CA GLY A 62 -8.83 -0.15 4.22
C GLY A 62 -10.00 -0.03 5.20
N GLY A 63 -10.13 1.13 5.83
CA GLY A 63 -11.23 1.43 6.76
C GLY A 63 -12.21 2.49 6.25
N ALA A 64 -12.22 2.75 4.94
CA ALA A 64 -13.04 3.75 4.26
C ALA A 64 -12.92 5.18 4.81
N THR A 65 -11.75 5.52 5.35
CA THR A 65 -11.37 6.89 5.69
C THR A 65 -9.97 7.18 5.14
N SER A 66 -9.66 8.46 4.89
CA SER A 66 -8.31 8.85 4.46
C SER A 66 -7.23 8.41 5.46
N SER A 67 -7.53 8.43 6.76
CA SER A 67 -6.64 7.99 7.85
C SER A 67 -6.40 6.48 7.91
N THR A 68 -7.18 5.68 7.18
CA THR A 68 -7.10 4.21 7.17
C THR A 68 -6.95 3.59 5.78
N SER A 69 -6.85 4.41 4.72
CA SER A 69 -6.62 4.00 3.33
C SER A 69 -5.18 4.32 2.91
N LYS A 70 -4.21 3.69 3.58
CA LYS A 70 -2.79 4.05 3.52
C LYS A 70 -1.91 2.82 3.33
N THR A 71 -0.89 2.96 2.50
CA THR A 71 0.16 1.97 2.31
C THR A 71 1.53 2.61 2.46
N VAL A 72 2.49 1.83 2.97
CA VAL A 72 3.88 2.27 3.14
C VAL A 72 4.80 1.18 2.61
N ILE A 73 5.84 1.59 1.88
CA ILE A 73 6.94 0.73 1.46
C ILE A 73 8.22 1.25 2.09
N LEU A 74 8.96 0.35 2.73
CA LEU A 74 10.28 0.61 3.32
C LEU A 74 11.36 -0.14 2.54
N ALA A 75 12.48 0.53 2.27
CA ALA A 75 13.68 -0.08 1.72
C ALA A 75 14.91 0.36 2.51
N LYS A 76 16.01 -0.39 2.39
CA LYS A 76 17.30 0.10 2.88
C LYS A 76 17.71 1.32 2.05
N SER A 77 18.05 2.42 2.71
CA SER A 77 18.42 3.63 1.98
C SER A 77 19.76 3.47 1.27
N THR A 78 19.87 4.08 0.09
CA THR A 78 21.16 4.32 -0.58
C THR A 78 21.68 5.73 -0.33
N GLN A 79 20.92 6.57 0.39
CA GLN A 79 21.33 7.93 0.70
C GLN A 79 22.32 7.95 1.87
N PRO A 80 23.37 8.78 1.82
CA PRO A 80 24.26 8.98 2.96
C PRO A 80 23.47 9.41 4.20
N ASP A 81 23.90 8.93 5.37
CA ASP A 81 23.35 9.28 6.69
C ASP A 81 21.87 8.90 6.92
N HIS A 82 21.29 8.03 6.08
CA HIS A 82 19.93 7.52 6.23
C HIS A 82 19.92 5.99 6.33
N ASP A 83 19.13 5.45 7.25
CA ASP A 83 18.98 3.99 7.39
C ASP A 83 17.96 3.40 6.40
N VAL A 84 16.87 4.13 6.16
CA VAL A 84 15.70 3.64 5.41
C VAL A 84 15.14 4.68 4.45
N ASP A 85 14.72 4.22 3.28
CA ASP A 85 13.86 4.99 2.40
C ASP A 85 12.41 4.67 2.73
N TYR A 86 11.62 5.72 2.91
CA TYR A 86 10.20 5.67 3.25
C TYR A 86 9.38 6.19 2.08
N LEU A 87 8.48 5.35 1.55
CA LEU A 87 7.56 5.72 0.49
C LEU A 87 6.11 5.55 0.96
N PHE A 88 5.37 6.66 0.97
CA PHE A 88 3.97 6.70 1.35
C PHE A 88 3.06 6.71 0.12
N GLY A 89 2.07 5.82 0.11
CA GLY A 89 1.00 5.79 -0.90
C GLY A 89 -0.36 6.01 -0.26
N GLN A 90 -1.00 7.15 -0.56
CA GLN A 90 -2.40 7.40 -0.21
C GLN A 90 -3.30 6.74 -1.25
N VAL A 91 -4.09 5.75 -0.83
CA VAL A 91 -4.96 5.02 -1.75
C VAL A 91 -6.32 5.70 -1.77
N SER A 92 -6.79 6.09 -2.96
CA SER A 92 -8.14 6.63 -3.13
C SER A 92 -9.18 5.55 -2.80
N ILE A 93 -10.31 5.95 -2.21
CA ILE A 93 -11.38 5.01 -1.84
C ILE A 93 -12.19 4.63 -3.09
N ASP A 94 -12.57 5.61 -3.90
CA ASP A 94 -13.52 5.50 -5.01
C ASP A 94 -12.84 5.42 -6.39
N GLN A 95 -11.56 5.77 -6.48
CA GLN A 95 -10.81 5.80 -7.75
C GLN A 95 -9.65 4.81 -7.75
N ALA A 96 -9.34 4.25 -8.92
CA ALA A 96 -8.18 3.38 -9.12
C ALA A 96 -6.88 4.20 -9.15
N PHE A 97 -6.56 4.85 -8.04
CA PHE A 97 -5.46 5.80 -7.92
C PHE A 97 -4.73 5.67 -6.59
N VAL A 98 -3.40 5.74 -6.65
CA VAL A 98 -2.52 5.84 -5.49
C VAL A 98 -1.72 7.13 -5.64
N ASP A 99 -1.86 8.03 -4.68
CA ASP A 99 -1.11 9.27 -4.63
C ASP A 99 0.22 9.07 -3.88
N TRP A 100 1.31 9.39 -4.56
CA TRP A 100 2.69 9.28 -4.09
C TRP A 100 3.34 10.65 -3.82
N SER A 101 2.59 11.75 -3.99
CA SER A 101 3.13 13.11 -3.89
C SER A 101 3.28 13.63 -2.46
N GLY A 102 2.57 13.00 -1.51
CA GLY A 102 2.50 13.43 -0.12
C GLY A 102 3.42 12.65 0.82
N ASN A 103 3.52 13.16 2.05
CA ASN A 103 4.04 12.42 3.20
C ASN A 103 2.89 12.16 4.20
N CYS A 104 3.07 11.21 5.11
CA CYS A 104 2.21 11.01 6.28
C CYS A 104 3.09 10.96 7.53
N GLY A 105 2.99 12.01 8.36
CA GLY A 105 3.80 12.17 9.57
C GLY A 105 3.47 11.21 10.70
#